data_AF-A0A059Q3L1-F1
#
_entry.id   AF-A0A059Q3L1-F1
#
_cell.length_a   1.000
_cell.length_b   1.000
_cell.length_c   1.000
_cell.angle_alpha   90.00
_cell.angle_beta   90.00
_cell.angle_gamma   90.00
#
_symmetry.space_group_name_H-M   'P 1'
#
loop_
_entity.id
_entity.type
_entity.pdbx_description
1 polymer ?
#
loop_
_entity_poly.entity_id
_entity_poly.type
_entity_poly.pdbx_seq_one_letter_code
_entity_poly.pdbx_strand_id
1 'polypeptide(L)' 'MSRYRGPRVRIIRRLGTLPGLTNKTPQLKSGSINQSTSNKKVSQYRIRLEEKQKLRFHY' A
#
# COMPACT_ATOMS: atom_id res chain seq x y z
N MET A 1 -17.01 13.73 -3.49
CA MET A 1 -16.25 12.76 -2.66
C MET A 1 -15.03 13.46 -2.08
N SER A 2 -14.76 13.30 -0.78
CA SER A 2 -13.56 13.90 -0.17
C SER A 2 -12.29 13.25 -0.74
N ARG A 3 -11.30 14.07 -1.14
CA ARG A 3 -10.02 13.60 -1.69
C ARG A 3 -9.08 13.20 -0.57
N TYR A 4 -8.27 12.16 -0.78
CA TYR A 4 -7.22 11.78 0.16
C TYR A 4 -6.11 12.84 0.18
N ARG A 5 -5.83 13.41 1.37
CA ARG A 5 -4.76 14.40 1.59
C ARG A 5 -3.60 13.90 2.44
N GLY A 6 -3.61 12.62 2.81
CA GLY A 6 -2.59 12.03 3.68
C GLY A 6 -1.29 11.63 2.96
N PRO A 7 -0.34 11.03 3.72
CA PRO A 7 0.96 10.62 3.20
C PRO A 7 0.88 9.46 2.20
N ARG A 8 1.09 9.76 0.91
CA ARG A 8 1.03 8.79 -0.20
C ARG A 8 2.09 7.67 -0.12
N VAL A 9 3.28 7.98 0.42
CA VAL A 9 4.37 7.00 0.60
C VAL A 9 3.97 5.85 1.52
N ARG A 10 3.13 6.10 2.53
CA ARG A 10 2.63 5.03 3.43
C ARG A 10 1.73 4.05 2.70
N ILE A 11 0.94 4.52 1.72
CA ILE A 11 0.04 3.68 0.93
C ILE A 11 0.87 2.78 -0.01
N ILE A 12 1.86 3.34 -0.71
CA ILE A 12 2.73 2.57 -1.61
C ILE A 12 3.53 1.51 -0.88
N ARG A 13 4.08 1.85 0.30
CA ARG A 13 4.80 0.88 1.14
C ARG A 13 3.93 -0.32 1.56
N ARG A 14 2.60 -0.15 1.60
CA ARG A 14 1.65 -1.21 1.98
C ARG A 14 1.10 -1.97 0.77
N LEU A 15 0.70 -1.26 -0.28
CA LEU A 15 -0.05 -1.82 -1.43
C LEU A 15 0.82 -2.10 -2.66
N GLY A 16 2.05 -1.60 -2.69
CA GLY A 16 2.94 -1.67 -3.85
C GLY A 16 2.84 -0.44 -4.76
N THR A 17 3.28 -0.60 -6.00
CA THR A 17 3.34 0.46 -7.01
C THR A 17 1.93 0.89 -7.45
N LEU A 18 1.65 2.19 -7.38
CA LEU A 18 0.35 2.79 -7.73
C LEU A 18 0.59 4.04 -8.59
N PRO A 19 0.62 3.93 -9.93
CA PRO A 19 0.96 5.05 -10.81
C PRO A 19 -0.06 6.20 -10.73
N GLY A 20 -1.36 5.89 -10.57
CA GLY A 20 -2.40 6.91 -10.36
C GLY A 20 -2.27 7.74 -9.08
N LEU A 21 -1.50 7.27 -8.09
CA LEU A 21 -1.31 7.98 -6.82
C LEU A 21 -0.06 8.88 -6.82
N THR A 22 1.06 8.40 -7.36
CA THR A 22 2.31 9.17 -7.50
C THR A 22 3.30 8.49 -8.45
N ASN A 23 4.07 9.30 -9.19
CA ASN A 23 5.12 8.85 -10.10
C ASN A 23 6.46 8.55 -9.39
N LYS A 24 6.61 8.98 -8.13
CA LYS A 24 7.85 8.79 -7.37
C LYS A 24 7.95 7.37 -6.83
N THR A 25 9.06 6.69 -7.10
CA THR A 25 9.43 5.43 -6.45
C THR A 25 10.00 5.74 -5.06
N PRO A 26 9.34 5.31 -3.96
CA PRO A 26 9.88 5.56 -2.64
C PRO A 26 11.12 4.69 -2.42
N GLN A 27 12.22 5.28 -1.95
CA GLN A 27 13.36 4.49 -1.51
C GLN A 27 12.96 3.66 -0.29
N LEU A 28 13.06 2.34 -0.43
CA LEU A 28 12.83 1.38 0.64
C LEU A 28 13.98 1.50 1.65
N LYS A 29 13.92 2.49 2.55
CA LYS A 29 14.81 2.49 3.72
C LYS A 29 14.53 1.21 4.51
N SER A 30 15.53 0.33 4.56
CA SER A 30 15.52 -0.99 5.20
C SER A 30 15.23 -0.96 6.71
N GLY A 31 15.26 0.21 7.34
CA GLY A 31 15.42 0.34 8.78
C GLY A 31 14.16 0.31 9.67
N SER A 32 12.92 0.36 9.18
CA SER A 32 11.75 0.35 10.08
C SER A 32 10.42 0.17 9.34
N ILE A 33 10.18 -1.01 8.78
CA ILE A 33 8.83 -1.41 8.39
C ILE A 33 8.66 -2.85 8.87
N ASN A 34 8.48 -3.00 10.19
CA ASN A 34 7.87 -4.18 10.80
C ASN A 34 8.23 -5.51 10.14
N GLN A 35 9.44 -6.03 10.42
CA GLN A 35 9.84 -7.43 10.14
C GLN A 35 9.00 -8.45 10.93
N SER A 36 7.68 -8.29 10.97
CA SER A 36 6.78 -9.19 11.69
C SER A 36 5.42 -9.29 11.03
N THR A 37 5.37 -9.39 9.70
CA THR A 37 4.50 -10.46 9.18
C THR A 37 5.25 -11.75 9.43
N SER A 38 5.19 -12.25 10.68
CA SER A 38 5.52 -13.66 10.92
C SER A 38 4.82 -14.48 9.86
N ASN A 39 5.48 -15.49 9.31
CA ASN A 39 5.09 -16.34 8.17
C ASN A 39 3.65 -16.90 8.25
N LYS A 40 2.64 -16.03 8.25
CA LYS A 40 1.23 -16.29 8.41
C LYS A 40 0.61 -16.13 7.05
N LYS A 41 -0.01 -17.21 6.58
CA LYS A 41 -0.76 -17.22 5.32
C LYS A 41 -1.74 -16.03 5.32
N VAL A 42 -1.67 -15.24 4.26
CA VAL A 42 -2.59 -14.13 4.02
C VAL A 42 -4.00 -14.71 3.86
N SER A 43 -4.98 -14.15 4.57
CA SER A 43 -6.36 -14.60 4.42
C SER A 43 -6.94 -14.21 3.06
N GLN A 44 -7.86 -15.02 2.53
CA GLN A 44 -8.56 -14.72 1.27
C GLN A 44 -9.26 -13.36 1.29
N TYR A 45 -9.82 -12.97 2.45
CA TYR A 45 -10.42 -11.65 2.63
C TYR A 45 -9.39 -10.52 2.48
N ARG A 46 -8.20 -10.69 3.05
CA ARG A 46 -7.14 -9.67 2.96
C ARG A 46 -6.68 -9.43 1.52
N ILE A 47 -6.54 -10.50 0.73
CA ILE A 47 -6.20 -10.40 -0.70
C ILE A 47 -7.24 -9.55 -1.44
N ARG A 48 -8.53 -9.88 -1.28
CA ARG A 48 -9.63 -9.13 -1.91
C ARG A 48 -9.67 -7.67 -1.45
N LEU A 49 -9.39 -7.43 -0.17
CA LEU A 49 -9.37 -6.08 0.38
C LEU A 49 -8.22 -5.26 -0.21
N GLU A 50 -7.03 -5.83 -0.33
CA GLU A 50 -5.87 -5.15 -0.92
C GLU A 50 -6.13 -4.77 -2.39
N GLU A 51 -6.69 -5.68 -3.19
CA GLU A 51 -7.08 -5.39 -4.58
C GLU A 51 -8.12 -4.26 -4.68
N LYS A 52 -9.13 -4.26 -3.82
CA LYS A 52 -10.10 -3.15 -3.75
C LYS A 52 -9.43 -1.81 -3.41
N GLN A 53 -8.47 -1.82 -2.48
CA GLN A 53 -7.75 -0.59 -2.11
C GLN A 53 -6.88 -0.07 -3.25
N LYS A 54 -6.26 -0.96 -4.05
CA LYS A 54 -5.47 -0.54 -5.23
C LYS A 54 -6.34 0.27 -6.19
N LEU A 55 -7.54 -0.23 -6.53
CA LEU A 55 -8.49 0.50 -7.38
C LEU A 55 -8.89 1.85 -6.77
N ARG A 56 -9.20 1.88 -5.47
CA ARG A 56 -9.59 3.12 -4.78
C ARG A 56 -8.52 4.22 -4.82
N PHE A 57 -7.24 3.87 -4.77
CA PHE A 57 -6.14 4.85 -4.76
C PHE A 57 -5.54 5.11 -6.14
N HIS A 58 -5.94 4.35 -7.15
CA HIS A 58 -5.54 4.58 -8.54
C HIS A 58 -6.33 5.72 -9.18
N TYR A 59 -7.61 5.86 -8.83
CA TYR A 59 -8.51 6.91 -9.29
C TYR A 59 -8.67 8.01 -8.24
#